data_AF-A0A0S0ZKF1-F1
#
_entry.id   AF-A0A0S0ZKF1-F1
#
_cell.length_a   1.000
_cell.length_b   1.000
_cell.length_c   1.000
_cell.angle_alpha   90.00
_cell.angle_beta   90.00
_cell.angle_gamma   90.00
#
_symmetry.space_group_name_H-M   'P 1'
#
loop_
_entity.id
_entity.type
_entity.pdbx_description
1 polymer ?
#
loop_
_entity_poly.entity_id
_entity_poly.type
_entity_poly.pdbx_seq_one_letter_code
_entity_poly.pdbx_strand_id
1 'polypeptide(L)' 'LFASSFRGAHSRLTRTITQQKIRALVSAHRDRDKQKRNFRRLWITRINAVIRERGVSYSKLIHDLYKR' A
#
# COMPACT_ATOMS: atom_id res chain seq x y z
N LEU A 1 -19.84 4.96 13.60
CA LEU A 1 -18.68 5.74 14.08
C LEU A 1 -17.60 6.03 13.00
N PHE A 2 -17.98 6.27 11.73
CA PHE A 2 -17.02 6.69 10.66
C PHE A 2 -17.27 8.11 10.13
N ALA A 3 -18.28 8.81 10.64
CA ALA A 3 -18.66 10.15 10.15
C ALA A 3 -17.99 11.29 10.91
N SER A 4 -17.54 11.04 12.15
CA SER A 4 -16.98 12.04 13.06
C SER A 4 -15.57 12.51 12.68
N SER A 5 -14.83 11.74 11.88
CA SER A 5 -13.49 12.10 11.40
C SER A 5 -13.49 12.83 10.05
N PHE A 6 -14.63 12.94 9.38
CA PHE A 6 -14.74 13.71 8.14
C PHE A 6 -14.71 15.21 8.44
N ARG A 7 -14.19 16.01 7.51
CA ARG A 7 -14.06 17.47 7.69
C ARG A 7 -15.23 18.21 7.04
N GLY A 8 -15.67 19.30 7.69
CA GLY A 8 -16.66 20.24 7.15
C GLY A 8 -18.01 19.61 6.81
N ALA A 9 -18.52 19.89 5.60
CA ALA A 9 -19.81 19.39 5.11
C ALA A 9 -19.92 17.85 5.14
N HIS A 10 -18.80 17.14 4.99
CA HIS A 10 -18.75 15.67 4.99
C HIS A 10 -18.91 15.03 6.38
N SER A 11 -18.95 15.80 7.47
CA SER A 11 -19.28 15.31 8.82
C SER A 11 -20.60 15.85 9.37
N ARG A 12 -21.21 16.85 8.72
CA ARG A 12 -22.45 17.50 9.19
C ARG A 12 -23.68 17.12 8.35
N LEU A 13 -23.55 17.06 7.02
CA LEU A 13 -24.69 16.83 6.12
C LEU A 13 -24.85 15.34 5.83
N THR A 14 -26.02 14.77 6.15
CA THR A 14 -26.31 13.32 6.04
C THR A 14 -26.07 12.77 4.63
N ARG A 15 -26.55 13.45 3.58
CA ARG A 15 -26.34 13.07 2.17
C ARG A 15 -24.86 13.06 1.78
N THR A 16 -24.11 14.04 2.25
CA THR A 16 -22.70 14.21 1.91
C THR A 16 -21.82 13.22 2.70
N ILE A 17 -22.21 12.90 3.94
CA ILE A 17 -21.62 11.85 4.77
C ILE A 17 -21.79 10.47 4.09
N THR A 18 -23.00 10.13 3.65
CA THR A 18 -23.25 8.81 3.03
C THR A 18 -22.46 8.62 1.75
N GLN A 19 -22.40 9.64 0.89
CA GLN A 19 -21.57 9.60 -0.32
C GLN A 19 -20.09 9.41 0.02
N GLN A 20 -19.58 10.13 1.02
CA GLN A 20 -18.18 10.02 1.44
C GLN A 20 -17.85 8.65 2.03
N LYS A 21 -18.76 8.05 2.81
CA LYS A 21 -18.60 6.70 3.34
C LYS A 21 -18.47 5.67 2.22
N ILE A 22 -19.33 5.73 1.20
CA ILE A 22 -19.27 4.80 0.07
C ILE A 22 -17.93 4.92 -0.65
N ARG A 23 -17.48 6.15 -0.92
CA ARG A 23 -16.17 6.39 -1.56
C ARG A 23 -15.02 5.86 -0.71
N ALA A 24 -15.04 6.12 0.61
CA ALA A 24 -14.01 5.64 1.53
C ALA A 24 -13.94 4.11 1.57
N LEU A 25 -15.08 3.42 1.58
CA LEU A 25 -15.13 1.95 1.57
C LEU A 25 -14.54 1.36 0.30
N VAL A 26 -14.86 1.94 -0.86
CA VAL A 26 -14.31 1.48 -2.14
C VAL A 26 -12.80 1.71 -2.21
N SER A 27 -12.31 2.88 -1.77
CA SER A 27 -10.88 3.16 -1.69
C SER A 27 -10.18 2.18 -0.74
N ALA A 28 -10.72 1.97 0.46
CA ALA A 28 -10.15 1.04 1.44
C ALA A 28 -10.08 -0.40 0.92
N HIS A 29 -11.05 -0.84 0.13
CA HIS A 29 -10.98 -2.15 -0.53
C HIS A 29 -9.84 -2.22 -1.55
N ARG A 30 -9.72 -1.21 -2.43
CA ARG A 30 -8.66 -1.16 -3.45
C ARG A 30 -7.26 -1.00 -2.84
N ASP A 31 -7.14 -0.23 -1.77
CA ASP A 31 -5.87 0.07 -1.12
C ASP A 31 -5.29 -1.15 -0.39
N ARG A 32 -6.11 -2.11 0.07
CA ARG A 32 -5.62 -3.36 0.66
C ARG A 32 -4.69 -4.13 -0.28
N ASP A 33 -5.03 -4.24 -1.56
CA ASP A 33 -4.18 -4.92 -2.54
C ASP A 33 -3.00 -4.05 -2.98
N LYS A 34 -3.18 -2.72 -3.02
CA LYS A 34 -2.09 -1.78 -3.26
C LYS A 34 -1.04 -1.83 -2.16
N GLN A 35 -1.45 -1.98 -0.90
CA GLN A 35 -0.57 -2.08 0.26
C GLN A 35 0.35 -3.30 0.15
N LYS A 36 -0.16 -4.47 -0.26
CA LYS A 36 0.66 -5.66 -0.53
C LYS A 36 1.75 -5.39 -1.59
N ARG A 37 1.39 -4.70 -2.68
CA ARG A 37 2.35 -4.31 -3.73
C ARG A 37 3.38 -3.30 -3.22
N ASN A 38 2.96 -2.33 -2.42
CA ASN A 38 3.84 -1.32 -1.84
C ASN A 38 4.87 -1.95 -0.89
N PHE A 39 4.45 -2.86 -0.01
CA PHE A 39 5.37 -3.59 0.86
C PHE A 39 6.35 -4.46 0.07
N ARG A 40 5.87 -5.18 -0.96
CA ARG A 40 6.76 -5.94 -1.84
C ARG A 40 7.81 -5.04 -2.49
N ARG A 41 7.42 -3.89 -3.03
CA ARG A 41 8.35 -2.90 -3.60
C ARG A 41 9.37 -2.42 -2.56
N LEU A 42 8.91 -2.07 -1.36
CA LEU A 42 9.77 -1.63 -0.27
C LEU A 42 10.80 -2.71 0.12
N TRP A 43 10.39 -3.96 0.23
CA TRP A 43 11.30 -5.07 0.55
C TRP A 43 12.33 -5.30 -0.56
N ILE A 44 11.92 -5.25 -1.83
CA ILE A 44 12.86 -5.32 -2.96
C ILE A 44 13.88 -4.19 -2.88
N THR A 45 13.44 -2.95 -2.65
CA THR A 45 14.34 -1.79 -2.53
C THR A 45 15.33 -1.95 -1.36
N ARG A 46 14.85 -2.40 -0.19
CA ARG A 46 15.70 -2.64 0.99
C ARG A 46 16.74 -3.73 0.74
N ILE A 47 16.33 -4.86 0.17
CA ILE A 47 17.25 -5.96 -0.17
C ILE A 47 18.26 -5.47 -1.21
N ASN A 48 17.79 -4.77 -2.26
CA ASN A 48 18.65 -4.24 -3.32
C ASN A 48 19.71 -3.26 -2.78
N ALA A 49 19.39 -2.45 -1.76
CA ALA A 49 20.37 -1.57 -1.13
C ALA A 49 21.51 -2.35 -0.47
N VAL A 50 21.19 -3.38 0.32
CA VAL A 50 22.19 -4.19 1.06
C VAL A 50 23.08 -5.02 0.12
N ILE A 51 22.51 -5.61 -0.92
CA ILE A 51 23.25 -6.51 -1.82
C ILE A 51 24.12 -5.75 -2.83
N ARG A 52 23.75 -4.50 -3.14
CA ARG A 52 24.56 -3.62 -4.00
C ARG A 52 25.92 -3.32 -3.38
N GLU A 53 26.00 -3.17 -2.06
CA GLU A 53 27.27 -3.04 -1.34
C GLU A 53 28.17 -4.27 -1.53
N ARG A 54 27.56 -5.45 -1.73
CA ARG A 54 28.27 -6.72 -1.97
C ARG A 54 28.51 -7.01 -3.45
N GLY A 55 28.19 -6.08 -4.35
CA GLY A 55 28.40 -6.22 -5.80
C GLY A 55 27.45 -7.19 -6.52
N VAL A 56 26.36 -7.63 -5.87
CA VAL A 56 25.40 -8.57 -6.47
C VAL A 56 24.08 -7.86 -6.79
N SER A 57 23.47 -8.17 -7.93
CA SER A 57 22.15 -7.63 -8.30
C SER A 57 21.01 -8.47 -7.73
N TYR A 58 19.87 -7.83 -7.45
CA TYR A 58 18.69 -8.50 -6.87
C TYR A 58 18.23 -9.69 -7.71
N SER A 59 18.20 -9.54 -9.04
CA SER A 59 17.79 -10.61 -9.96
C SER A 59 18.69 -11.83 -9.88
N LYS A 60 20.02 -11.64 -9.78
CA LYS A 60 20.98 -12.74 -9.66
C LYS A 60 20.81 -13.47 -8.32
N LEU A 61 20.68 -12.73 -7.22
CA LEU A 61 20.43 -13.30 -5.89
C LEU A 61 19.15 -14.16 -5.85
N ILE A 62 18.03 -13.65 -6.37
CA ILE A 62 16.76 -14.40 -6.37
C ILE A 62 16.83 -15.63 -7.28
N HIS A 63 17.48 -15.51 -8.43
CA HIS A 63 17.70 -16.64 -9.34
C HIS A 63 18.51 -17.75 -8.68
N ASP A 64 19.60 -17.39 -7.99
CA ASP A 64 20.46 -18.36 -7.29
C ASP A 64 19.72 -19.02 -6.11
N LEU A 65 18.81 -18.30 -5.44
CA LEU A 65 17.94 -18.84 -4.39
C LEU A 65 16.88 -19.81 -4.91
N TYR A 66 16.38 -19.62 -6.13
CA TYR A 66 15.31 -20.45 -6.72
C TYR A 66 15.86 -21.69 -7.46
N LYS A 67 17.15 -21.66 -7.83
CA LYS A 67 17.87 -22.80 -8.45
C LYS A 67 18.35 -23.84 -7.45
N ARG A 68 18.46 -23.47 -6.17
CA ARG A 68 18.71 -24.40 -5.07
C ARG A 68 17.39 -25.01 -4.61
#